data_AF-A0A3C1XBF5-F1
#
_entry.id   AF-A0A3C1XBF5-F1
#
_cell.length_a   1.000
_cell.length_b   1.000
_cell.length_c   1.000
_cell.angle_alpha   90.00
_cell.angle_beta   90.00
_cell.angle_gamma   90.00
#
_symmetry.space_group_name_H-M   'P 1'
#
loop_
_entity.id
_entity.type
_entity.pdbx_description
1 polymer ?
#
loop_
_entity_poly.entity_id
_entity_poly.type
_entity_poly.pdbx_seq_one_letter_code
_entity_poly.pdbx_strand_id
1 'polypeptide(L)'
;MAKDKKADKRLEYDWKIASIESKSDELCLEEQKAQQALENFSTIMMSSFKQLQAIDDDINRRSHRQDAYSETQQKQKYISELIFQQQEALKAEYKKERLKLEAEREKLQKERDSLSWD
;
A
#
# COMPACT_ATOMS: atom_id res chain seq x y z
N MET A 1 -27.44 -22.46 37.76
CA MET A 1 -26.27 -22.62 36.88
C MET A 1 -25.62 -21.26 36.73
N ALA A 2 -24.53 -21.01 37.46
CA ALA A 2 -23.82 -19.74 37.37
C ALA A 2 -23.12 -19.69 36.00
N LYS A 3 -23.57 -18.81 35.11
CA LYS A 3 -22.83 -18.50 33.88
C LYS A 3 -21.46 -18.00 34.30
N ASP A 4 -20.41 -18.67 33.82
CA ASP A 4 -19.05 -18.24 34.05
C ASP A 4 -18.82 -16.93 33.29
N LYS A 5 -18.96 -15.81 34.01
CA LYS A 5 -18.77 -14.45 33.47
C LYS A 5 -17.36 -14.25 32.89
N LYS A 6 -16.38 -15.05 33.30
CA LYS A 6 -15.02 -14.99 32.73
C LYS A 6 -14.94 -15.73 31.40
N ALA A 7 -15.66 -16.86 31.26
CA ALA A 7 -15.80 -17.55 29.98
C ALA A 7 -16.49 -16.66 28.93
N ASP A 8 -17.57 -15.97 29.30
CA ASP A 8 -18.26 -15.03 28.41
C ASP A 8 -17.31 -13.88 27.95
N LYS A 9 -16.48 -13.35 28.87
CA LYS A 9 -15.48 -12.33 28.54
C LYS A 9 -14.36 -12.85 27.64
N ARG A 10 -13.87 -14.07 27.87
CA ARG A 10 -12.87 -14.70 26.97
C ARG A 10 -13.41 -14.85 25.55
N LEU A 11 -14.65 -15.30 25.42
CA LEU A 11 -15.32 -15.42 24.13
C LEU A 11 -15.44 -14.05 23.43
N GLU A 12 -15.78 -13.00 24.18
CA GLU A 12 -15.84 -11.64 23.64
C GLU A 12 -14.47 -11.15 23.14
N TYR A 13 -13.39 -11.44 23.88
CA TYR A 13 -12.04 -11.14 23.45
C TYR A 13 -11.62 -11.94 22.21
N ASP A 14 -11.98 -13.23 22.15
CA ASP A 14 -11.72 -14.09 20.99
C ASP A 14 -12.39 -13.54 19.72
N TRP A 15 -13.64 -13.07 19.83
CA TRP A 15 -14.33 -12.42 18.71
C TRP A 15 -13.67 -11.11 18.28
N LYS A 16 -13.21 -10.30 19.24
CA LYS A 16 -12.50 -9.05 18.92
C LYS A 16 -11.15 -9.33 18.26
N ILE A 17 -10.40 -10.32 18.73
CA ILE A 17 -9.13 -10.75 18.13
C ILE A 17 -9.37 -11.23 16.69
N ALA A 18 -10.33 -12.12 16.48
CA ALA A 18 -10.68 -12.61 15.15
C ALA A 18 -11.11 -11.48 14.20
N SER A 19 -11.84 -10.47 14.71
CA SER A 19 -12.20 -9.28 13.93
C SER A 19 -10.98 -8.45 13.51
N ILE A 20 -9.98 -8.30 14.39
CA ILE A 20 -8.74 -7.58 14.06
C ILE A 20 -7.91 -8.37 13.04
N GLU A 21 -7.84 -9.69 13.18
CA GLU A 21 -7.14 -10.56 12.22
C GLU A 21 -7.77 -10.45 10.83
N SER A 22 -9.10 -10.51 10.72
CA SER A 22 -9.82 -10.29 9.46
C SER A 22 -9.53 -8.92 8.85
N LYS A 23 -9.49 -7.85 9.65
CA LYS A 23 -9.14 -6.51 9.17
C LYS A 23 -7.70 -6.42 8.69
N SER A 24 -6.78 -7.12 9.35
CA SER A 24 -5.37 -7.19 8.93
C SER A 24 -5.23 -7.91 7.58
N ASP A 25 -6.00 -8.99 7.37
CA ASP A 25 -6.01 -9.71 6.09
C ASP A 25 -6.59 -8.86 4.96
N GLU A 26 -7.72 -8.17 5.22
CA GLU A 26 -8.31 -7.22 4.28
C GLU A 26 -7.33 -6.10 3.92
N LEU A 27 -6.64 -5.53 4.91
CA LEU A 27 -5.64 -4.49 4.71
C LEU A 27 -4.47 -4.97 3.84
N CYS A 28 -4.02 -6.23 4.02
CA CYS A 28 -2.97 -6.85 3.22
C CYS A 28 -3.40 -7.02 1.75
N LEU A 29 -4.64 -7.47 1.53
CA LEU A 29 -5.21 -7.60 0.19
C LEU A 29 -5.38 -6.23 -0.49
N GLU A 30 -5.77 -5.21 0.26
CA GLU A 30 -5.89 -3.84 -0.23
C GLU A 30 -4.52 -3.26 -0.61
N GLU A 31 -3.50 -3.43 0.25
CA GLU A 31 -2.11 -3.04 -0.02
C GLU A 31 -1.61 -3.67 -1.33
N GLN A 32 -1.84 -4.97 -1.52
CA GLN A 32 -1.42 -5.68 -2.73
C GLN A 32 -2.11 -5.12 -3.98
N LYS A 33 -3.42 -4.85 -3.92
CA LYS A 33 -4.17 -4.27 -5.04
C LYS A 33 -3.69 -2.86 -5.37
N ALA A 34 -3.43 -2.03 -4.36
CA ALA A 34 -2.93 -0.68 -4.55
C ALA A 34 -1.54 -0.67 -5.18
N GLN A 35 -0.64 -1.56 -4.74
CA GLN A 35 0.69 -1.73 -5.33
C GLN A 35 0.59 -2.17 -6.80
N GLN A 36 -0.24 -3.16 -7.11
CA GLN A 36 -0.45 -3.59 -8.50
C GLN A 36 -1.02 -2.49 -9.39
N ALA A 37 -1.95 -1.68 -8.88
CA ALA A 37 -2.51 -0.55 -9.61
C ALA A 37 -1.43 0.50 -9.95
N LEU A 38 -0.55 0.82 -8.99
CA LEU A 38 0.57 1.74 -9.20
C LEU A 38 1.61 1.19 -10.19
N GLU A 39 1.93 -0.10 -10.11
CA GLU A 39 2.86 -0.75 -11.06
C GLU A 39 2.30 -0.75 -12.50
N ASN A 40 1.00 -1.05 -12.64
CA ASN A 40 0.31 -0.98 -13.92
C ASN A 40 0.31 0.45 -14.47
N PHE A 41 0.00 1.44 -13.64
CA PHE A 41 0.05 2.84 -14.03
C PHE A 41 1.45 3.27 -14.47
N SER A 42 2.48 2.91 -13.69
CA SER A 42 3.88 3.17 -14.04
C SER A 42 4.27 2.57 -15.38
N THR A 43 3.89 1.32 -15.63
CA THR A 43 4.17 0.61 -16.89
C THR A 43 3.51 1.31 -18.08
N ILE A 44 2.24 1.69 -17.94
CA ILE A 44 1.50 2.40 -18.99
C ILE A 44 2.15 3.77 -19.26
N MET A 45 2.43 4.55 -18.21
CA MET A 45 3.05 5.86 -18.32
C MET A 45 4.42 5.81 -18.98
N MET A 46 5.29 4.86 -18.59
CA MET A 46 6.61 4.71 -19.18
C MET A 46 6.54 4.29 -20.66
N SER A 47 5.56 3.45 -21.02
CA SER A 47 5.30 3.11 -22.42
C SER A 47 4.89 4.34 -23.23
N SER A 48 3.98 5.18 -22.71
CA SER A 48 3.56 6.42 -23.36
C SER A 48 4.72 7.41 -23.50
N PHE A 49 5.58 7.56 -22.49
CA PHE A 49 6.77 8.41 -22.60
C PHE A 49 7.74 7.92 -23.67
N LYS A 50 7.93 6.59 -23.78
CA LYS A 50 8.77 6.01 -24.85
C LYS A 50 8.20 6.33 -26.24
N GLN A 51 6.89 6.31 -26.41
CA GLN A 51 6.23 6.70 -27.66
C GLN A 51 6.41 8.19 -27.96
N LEU A 52 6.21 9.06 -26.97
CA LEU A 52 6.42 10.51 -27.12
C LEU A 52 7.87 10.83 -27.47
N GLN A 53 8.83 10.17 -26.82
CA GLN A 53 10.24 10.37 -27.12
C GLN A 53 10.58 9.94 -28.56
N ALA A 54 10.00 8.84 -29.06
CA ALA A 54 10.19 8.42 -30.45
C ALA A 54 9.62 9.44 -31.45
N ILE A 55 8.49 10.10 -31.12
CA ILE A 55 7.90 11.16 -31.93
C ILE A 55 8.79 12.40 -31.91
N ASP A 56 9.26 12.84 -30.74
CA ASP A 56 10.18 13.97 -30.60
C ASP A 56 11.48 13.74 -31.39
N ASP A 57 12.04 12.53 -31.31
CA ASP A 57 13.26 12.15 -32.03
C ASP A 57 13.04 12.19 -33.56
N ASP A 58 11.88 11.77 -34.07
CA ASP A 58 11.55 11.83 -35.50
C ASP A 58 11.35 13.28 -35.98
N ILE A 59 10.68 14.12 -35.19
CA ILE A 59 10.51 15.56 -35.50
C ILE A 59 11.87 16.27 -35.51
N ASN A 60 12.74 16.01 -34.54
CA ASN A 60 14.07 16.61 -34.46
C ASN A 60 14.95 16.18 -35.65
N ARG A 61 14.90 14.91 -36.05
CA ARG A 61 15.60 14.40 -37.25
C ARG A 61 15.14 15.13 -38.51
N ARG A 62 13.83 15.30 -38.71
CA ARG A 62 13.25 15.96 -39.90
C ARG A 62 13.51 17.46 -39.96
N SER A 63 13.57 18.12 -38.80
CA SER A 63 13.76 19.56 -38.69
C SER A 63 15.23 20.01 -38.63
N HIS A 64 16.18 19.06 -38.60
CA HIS A 64 17.61 19.31 -38.36
C HIS A 64 17.90 20.16 -37.11
N ARG A 65 16.96 20.19 -36.15
CA ARG A 65 17.16 20.82 -34.85
C ARG A 65 17.83 19.81 -33.93
N GLN A 66 19.05 20.11 -33.51
CA GLN A 66 19.70 19.46 -32.38
C GLN A 66 19.39 20.27 -31.11
N ASP A 67 18.14 20.22 -30.65
CA ASP A 67 17.84 20.76 -29.32
C ASP A 67 18.31 19.76 -28.26
N ALA A 68 19.29 20.18 -27.44
CA ALA A 68 19.84 19.38 -26.33
C ALA A 68 18.83 19.21 -25.18
N TYR A 69 17.72 19.95 -25.20
CA TYR A 69 16.68 19.95 -24.18
C TYR A 69 15.45 19.17 -24.66
N SER A 70 15.17 18.03 -24.01
CA SER A 70 13.93 17.29 -24.21
C SER A 70 13.00 17.48 -23.00
N GLU A 71 11.94 18.26 -23.20
CA GLU A 71 10.87 18.44 -22.21
C GLU A 71 10.22 17.09 -21.84
N THR A 72 10.06 16.19 -22.81
CA THR A 72 9.53 14.84 -22.63
C THR A 72 10.39 14.01 -21.67
N GLN A 73 11.72 14.05 -21.80
CA GLN A 73 12.61 13.38 -20.86
C GLN A 73 12.55 13.98 -19.45
N GLN A 74 12.41 15.30 -19.32
CA GLN A 74 12.25 15.92 -18.00
C GLN A 74 10.93 15.52 -17.34
N LYS A 75 9.82 15.54 -18.10
CA LYS A 75 8.51 15.09 -17.63
C LYS A 75 8.54 13.61 -17.24
N GLN A 76 9.22 12.77 -18.02
CA GLN A 76 9.39 11.36 -17.67
C GLN A 76 10.08 11.21 -16.32
N LYS A 77 11.24 11.86 -16.10
CA LYS A 77 11.96 11.80 -14.83
C LYS A 77 11.11 12.28 -13.65
N TYR A 78 10.42 13.42 -13.82
CA TYR A 78 9.55 13.96 -12.78
C TYR A 78 8.41 13.00 -12.43
N ILE A 79 7.73 12.42 -13.42
CA ILE A 79 6.64 11.47 -13.17
C ILE A 79 7.17 10.18 -12.56
N SER A 80 8.32 9.66 -12.99
CA SER A 80 8.94 8.49 -12.36
C SER A 80 9.25 8.73 -10.88
N GLU A 81 9.81 9.88 -10.54
CA GLU A 81 10.10 10.28 -9.16
C GLU A 81 8.81 10.42 -8.34
N LEU A 82 7.77 11.03 -8.90
CA LEU A 82 6.46 11.17 -8.25
C LEU A 82 5.82 9.81 -7.95
N ILE A 83 5.85 8.88 -8.93
CA ILE A 83 5.32 7.53 -8.75
C ILE A 83 6.09 6.79 -7.64
N PHE A 84 7.42 6.93 -7.63
CA PHE A 84 8.26 6.34 -6.58
C PHE A 84 7.90 6.88 -5.20
N GLN A 85 7.77 8.20 -5.06
CA GLN A 85 7.37 8.83 -3.80
C GLN A 85 5.99 8.38 -3.34
N GLN A 86 5.02 8.26 -4.25
CA GLN A 86 3.69 7.76 -3.92
C GLN A 86 3.72 6.30 -3.48
N GLN A 87 4.54 5.46 -4.10
CA GLN A 87 4.68 4.06 -3.72
C GLN A 87 5.28 3.93 -2.31
N GLU A 88 6.29 4.72 -1.97
CA GLU A 88 6.89 4.71 -0.64
C GLU A 88 5.96 5.30 0.42
N ALA A 89 5.21 6.37 0.11
CA ALA A 89 4.21 6.93 1.00
C ALA A 89 3.11 5.91 1.32
N LEU A 90 2.61 5.21 0.30
CA LEU A 90 1.58 4.18 0.44
C LEU A 90 2.07 3.02 1.32
N LYS A 91 3.29 2.50 1.08
CA LYS A 91 3.91 1.48 1.93
C LYS A 91 4.04 1.93 3.39
N ALA A 92 4.42 3.18 3.61
CA ALA A 92 4.57 3.73 4.96
C ALA A 92 3.23 3.80 5.69
N GLU A 93 2.16 4.21 5.01
CA GLU A 93 0.80 4.25 5.58
C GLU A 93 0.28 2.85 5.91
N TYR A 94 0.37 1.89 4.98
CA TYR A 94 -0.05 0.50 5.25
C TYR A 94 0.76 -0.13 6.39
N LYS A 95 2.07 0.11 6.44
CA LYS A 95 2.92 -0.35 7.55
C LYS A 95 2.47 0.23 8.89
N LYS A 96 2.16 1.53 8.93
CA LYS A 96 1.68 2.20 10.15
C LYS A 96 0.36 1.58 10.63
N GLU A 97 -0.56 1.32 9.71
CA GLU A 97 -1.87 0.76 10.05
C GLU A 97 -1.76 -0.69 10.51
N ARG A 98 -0.91 -1.51 9.87
CA ARG A 98 -0.59 -2.87 10.33
C ARG A 98 -0.04 -2.89 11.75
N LEU A 99 0.91 -2.00 12.07
CA LEU A 99 1.48 -1.91 13.42
C LEU A 99 0.42 -1.53 14.47
N LYS A 100 -0.56 -0.69 14.13
CA LYS A 100 -1.67 -0.38 15.04
C LYS A 100 -2.55 -1.60 15.29
N LEU A 101 -2.95 -2.30 14.23
CA LEU A 101 -3.78 -3.51 14.36
C LEU A 101 -3.05 -4.60 15.15
N GLU A 102 -1.75 -4.77 14.93
CA GLU A 102 -0.93 -5.71 15.69
C GLU A 102 -0.82 -5.33 17.17
N ALA A 103 -0.60 -4.04 17.48
CA ALA A 103 -0.59 -3.55 18.85
C ALA A 103 -1.95 -3.73 19.56
N GLU A 104 -3.06 -3.49 18.85
CA GLU A 104 -4.41 -3.73 19.38
C GLU A 104 -4.67 -5.22 19.62
N ARG A 105 -4.26 -6.09 18.68
CA ARG A 105 -4.33 -7.55 18.83
C ARG A 105 -3.55 -8.01 20.05
N GLU A 106 -2.30 -7.57 20.21
CA GLU A 106 -1.46 -7.91 21.37
C GLU A 106 -2.09 -7.45 22.69
N LYS A 107 -2.70 -6.26 22.71
CA LYS A 107 -3.38 -5.75 23.90
C LYS A 107 -4.57 -6.64 24.26
N LEU A 108 -5.42 -6.98 23.30
CA LEU A 108 -6.56 -7.87 23.54
C LEU A 108 -6.13 -9.28 23.95
N GLN A 109 -5.04 -9.78 23.38
CA GLN A 109 -4.46 -11.07 23.77
C GLN A 109 -4.00 -11.04 25.23
N LYS A 110 -3.28 -10.00 25.65
CA LYS A 110 -2.86 -9.82 27.06
C LYS A 110 -4.06 -9.70 28.00
N GLU A 111 -5.09 -8.95 27.61
CA GLU A 111 -6.32 -8.81 28.40
C GLU A 111 -7.07 -10.15 28.53
N ARG A 112 -7.15 -10.94 27.45
CA ARG A 112 -7.72 -12.29 27.47
C ARG A 112 -6.93 -13.22 28.38
N ASP A 113 -5.60 -13.24 28.24
CA ASP A 113 -4.71 -14.13 29.00
C ASP A 113 -4.67 -13.77 30.49
N SER A 114 -5.05 -12.54 30.86
CA SER A 114 -5.21 -12.12 32.25
C SER A 114 -6.47 -12.68 32.94
N LEU A 115 -7.43 -13.24 32.19
CA LEU A 115 -8.64 -13.85 32.76
C LEU A 115 -8.39 -15.30 33.19
N SER A 116 -8.47 -15.58 34.50
CA SER A 116 -8.27 -16.96 35.01
C SER A 116 -9.28 -17.94 34.44
N TRP A 117 -8.80 -19.12 34.05
CA TRP A 117 -9.62 -20.25 33.57
C TRP A 117 -10.45 -20.92 34.67
N ASP A 118 -10.18 -20.56 35.94
CA ASP A 118 -10.95 -20.89 37.14
C ASP A 118 -12.19 -20.02 37.37
#